data_AF-T1PK22-F1
#
_entry.id   AF-T1PK22-F1
#
_cell.length_a   1.000
_cell.length_b   1.000
_cell.length_c   1.000
_cell.angle_alpha   90.00
_cell.angle_beta   90.00
_cell.angle_gamma   90.00
#
_symmetry.space_group_name_H-M   'P 1'
#
loop_
_entity.id
_entity.type
_entity.pdbx_description
1 polymer ?
#
loop_
_entity_poly.entity_id
_entity_poly.type
_entity_poly.pdbx_seq_one_letter_code
_entity_poly.pdbx_strand_id
1 'polypeptide(L)'
;MQQHRMRDMFKPSMSELGLCMYQLENLVQEQIPEMHIHFQQQGFQTTMYASSWFLTLYTTSLSLNISSLIMDVFLSEGMEFIFKVALALLLLGKDTLLSLDMEAMLKYFQKELPKKVEADPDAFFQLAYSIKINTKRMKKMEKEYQDVKKKEQEEMVELRRLRRENRLLKQRNDLLEAESAELADRLVRGQVSRAEEEETSFAIQTELMQLRRSYLEISHQLENANEEVRGLSLRLQENNNSRQSSLDELCMKEEALKQRDEMVSCLLEELVKVRQSLAESEDQIRNLKAKVEELEEDKKTLRETTPDNSVAHLQDELIASKLREAEASLSLKDLKQRVQELSNQWQRQLQEQRNDHNSHPVDSTPKKLLTNLFDSSKSNEHTQKLEEELMTTRIREMETLTELKELRLKVMELETQVQVSTNQLRRQDEENKKLKEELDSALMREKEMANKAREQQHRYSDLESRMKDELMNVKIKFTEQSQTVAELKQEISRLETKNSEMLAEGELRSNLDDSDKVRDLQDRIADLKAEYTTPITSPDTEPWKWIS
;
A
#
# COMPACT_ATOMS: atom_id res chain seq x y z
N MET A 1 11.65 68.54 8.62
CA MET A 1 11.39 67.10 8.44
C MET A 1 12.65 66.22 8.32
N GLN A 2 13.49 66.35 7.29
CA GLN A 2 14.67 65.46 7.14
C GLN A 2 15.83 65.82 8.09
N GLN A 3 16.20 67.10 8.19
CA GLN A 3 17.37 67.55 8.97
C GLN A 3 17.27 67.28 10.49
N HIS A 4 16.06 67.19 11.05
CA HIS A 4 15.82 66.95 12.49
C HIS A 4 15.27 65.52 12.79
N ARG A 5 15.53 64.52 11.94
CA ARG A 5 15.01 63.11 12.05
C ARG A 5 13.48 62.93 12.11
N MET A 6 12.68 63.99 12.23
CA MET A 6 11.20 63.92 12.32
C MET A 6 10.53 63.02 11.27
N ARG A 7 11.04 62.95 10.04
CA ARG A 7 10.48 62.05 9.00
C ARG A 7 10.52 60.58 9.39
N ASP A 8 11.52 60.16 10.17
CA ASP A 8 11.72 58.77 10.56
C ASP A 8 10.70 58.30 11.61
N MET A 9 10.10 59.23 12.36
CA MET A 9 9.01 58.98 13.31
C MET A 9 7.68 58.61 12.64
N PHE A 10 7.50 58.97 11.36
CA PHE A 10 6.31 58.68 10.55
C PHE A 10 6.51 57.50 9.56
N LYS A 11 7.63 56.77 9.65
CA LYS A 11 7.82 55.55 8.85
C LYS A 11 6.88 54.45 9.33
N PRO A 12 6.38 53.53 8.47
CA PRO A 12 5.40 52.50 8.86
C PRO A 12 5.83 51.57 10.01
N SER A 13 7.12 51.42 10.28
CA SER A 13 7.65 50.68 11.44
C SER A 13 7.49 51.42 12.78
N MET A 14 7.21 52.73 12.75
CA MET A 14 7.20 53.66 13.89
C MET A 14 8.43 53.51 14.80
N SER A 15 9.55 53.03 14.26
CA SER A 15 10.70 52.54 15.04
C SER A 15 11.41 53.66 15.81
N GLU A 16 11.48 54.85 15.21
CA GLU A 16 12.03 56.05 15.84
C GLU A 16 11.09 56.59 16.94
N LEU A 17 9.76 56.51 16.75
CA LEU A 17 8.79 56.87 17.79
C LEU A 17 8.90 55.93 18.99
N GLY A 18 8.97 54.62 18.76
CA GLY A 18 9.17 53.63 19.83
C GLY A 18 10.48 53.83 20.59
N LEU A 19 11.55 54.23 19.90
CA LEU A 19 12.79 54.66 20.53
C LEU A 19 12.58 55.87 21.45
N CYS A 20 11.86 56.91 20.99
CA CYS A 20 11.56 58.07 21.84
C CYS A 20 10.71 57.69 23.06
N MET A 21 9.75 56.77 22.93
CA MET A 21 8.96 56.29 24.07
C MET A 21 9.84 55.56 25.09
N TYR A 22 10.72 54.66 24.64
CA TYR A 22 11.67 53.97 25.50
C TYR A 22 12.65 54.93 26.19
N GLN A 23 13.17 55.93 25.47
CA GLN A 23 14.04 56.96 26.04
C GLN A 23 13.30 57.80 27.09
N LEU A 24 12.07 58.23 26.83
CA LEU A 24 11.27 58.99 27.80
C LEU A 24 10.94 58.13 29.04
N GLU A 25 10.53 56.87 28.86
CA GLU A 25 10.23 55.97 29.98
C GLU A 25 11.43 55.80 30.93
N ASN A 26 12.63 55.57 30.39
CA ASN A 26 13.86 55.50 31.17
C ASN A 26 14.21 56.86 31.83
N LEU A 27 13.98 57.99 31.16
CA LEU A 27 14.20 59.31 31.76
C LEU A 27 13.23 59.58 32.92
N VAL A 28 11.97 59.14 32.82
CA VAL A 28 11.00 59.20 33.92
C VAL A 28 11.41 58.25 35.05
N GLN A 29 11.94 57.06 34.75
CA GLN A 29 12.49 56.15 35.75
C GLN A 29 13.69 56.77 36.51
N GLU A 30 14.59 57.47 35.79
CA GLU A 30 15.78 58.10 36.39
C GLU A 30 15.47 59.39 37.17
N GLN A 31 14.50 60.20 36.72
CA GLN A 31 14.23 61.54 37.29
C GLN A 31 12.97 61.63 38.15
N ILE A 32 11.98 60.74 37.94
CA ILE A 32 10.69 60.74 38.65
C ILE A 32 10.29 59.28 39.01
N PRO A 33 11.11 58.53 39.77
CA PRO A 33 10.93 57.09 39.97
C PRO A 33 9.58 56.71 40.59
N GLU A 34 9.04 57.54 41.48
CA GLU A 34 7.70 57.36 42.08
C GLU A 34 6.60 57.32 41.02
N MET A 35 6.68 58.19 40.00
CA MET A 35 5.73 58.24 38.90
C MET A 35 5.90 57.04 37.95
N HIS A 36 7.14 56.64 37.68
CA HIS A 36 7.40 55.45 36.88
C HIS A 36 6.81 54.18 37.52
N ILE A 37 6.98 54.01 38.83
CA ILE A 37 6.40 52.89 39.59
C ILE A 37 4.86 52.94 39.54
N HIS A 38 4.26 54.11 39.76
CA HIS A 38 2.80 54.28 39.67
C HIS A 38 2.27 53.93 38.27
N PHE A 39 2.92 54.45 37.21
CA PHE A 39 2.54 54.15 35.83
C PHE A 39 2.64 52.65 35.52
N GLN A 40 3.69 51.96 35.99
CA GLN A 40 3.81 50.51 35.84
C GLN A 40 2.71 49.74 36.59
N GLN A 41 2.38 50.15 37.82
CA GLN A 41 1.30 49.54 38.60
C GLN A 41 -0.09 49.71 37.95
N GLN A 42 -0.34 50.87 37.33
CA GLN A 42 -1.58 51.17 36.60
C GLN A 42 -1.58 50.62 35.15
N GLY A 43 -0.53 49.93 34.71
CA GLY A 43 -0.38 49.45 33.32
C GLY A 43 -0.31 50.57 32.27
N PHE A 44 0.03 51.79 32.70
CA PHE A 44 -0.05 53.01 31.91
C PHE A 44 1.23 53.24 31.11
N GLN A 45 1.19 52.93 29.82
CA GLN A 45 2.37 52.97 28.95
C GLN A 45 2.65 54.39 28.43
N THR A 46 3.93 54.75 28.30
CA THR A 46 4.39 56.04 27.74
C THR A 46 3.80 56.35 26.35
N THR A 47 3.59 55.31 25.54
CA THR A 47 2.91 55.37 24.23
C THR A 47 1.50 55.96 24.30
N MET A 48 0.76 55.79 25.41
CA MET A 48 -0.65 56.18 25.53
C MET A 48 -0.84 57.71 25.62
N TYR A 49 0.12 58.42 26.21
CA TYR A 49 0.04 59.88 26.39
C TYR A 49 1.05 60.68 25.56
N ALA A 50 2.27 60.16 25.37
CA ALA A 50 3.35 60.92 24.74
C ALA A 50 3.38 60.81 23.20
N SER A 51 2.69 59.86 22.58
CA SER A 51 2.77 59.67 21.11
C SER A 51 2.40 60.94 20.32
N SER A 52 1.36 61.67 20.74
CA SER A 52 0.97 62.95 20.12
C SER A 52 2.00 64.05 20.35
N TRP A 53 2.62 64.10 21.53
CA TRP A 53 3.62 65.11 21.91
C TRP A 53 4.80 65.13 20.95
N PHE A 54 5.39 63.95 20.69
CA PHE A 54 6.53 63.81 19.79
C PHE A 54 6.13 63.94 18.32
N LEU A 55 5.03 63.30 17.87
CA LEU A 55 4.63 63.36 16.46
C LEU A 55 4.19 64.77 16.03
N THR A 56 3.51 65.51 16.90
CA THR A 56 2.91 66.81 16.56
C THR A 56 3.66 68.01 17.14
N LEU A 57 4.81 67.80 17.79
CA LEU A 57 5.56 68.83 18.51
C LEU A 57 4.64 69.65 19.44
N TYR A 58 3.83 68.93 20.23
CA TYR A 58 2.81 69.47 21.14
C TYR A 58 1.63 70.25 20.53
N THR A 59 1.61 70.53 19.23
CA THR A 59 0.56 71.35 18.57
C THR A 59 -0.88 70.83 18.72
N THR A 60 -1.06 69.55 19.05
CA THR A 60 -2.38 68.93 19.34
C THR A 60 -2.72 68.84 20.83
N SER A 61 -1.77 69.18 21.71
CA SER A 61 -1.86 68.95 23.16
C SER A 61 -1.76 70.23 23.99
N LEU A 62 -1.16 71.30 23.46
CA LEU A 62 -1.06 72.63 24.06
C LEU A 62 -1.61 73.68 23.09
N SER A 63 -1.96 74.89 23.58
CA SER A 63 -2.35 75.98 22.68
C SER A 63 -1.27 76.33 21.66
N LEU A 64 -1.71 76.96 20.56
CA LEU A 64 -0.87 77.33 19.44
C LEU A 64 0.30 78.24 19.85
N ASN A 65 0.09 79.16 20.80
CA ASN A 65 1.13 80.08 21.26
C ASN A 65 2.29 79.32 21.93
N ILE A 66 2.00 78.45 22.89
CA ILE A 66 3.01 77.67 23.62
C ILE A 66 3.66 76.65 22.68
N SER A 67 2.87 76.00 21.82
CA SER A 67 3.39 75.06 20.83
C SER A 67 4.33 75.73 19.82
N SER A 68 4.07 76.99 19.44
CA SER A 68 4.95 77.75 18.55
C SER A 68 6.29 78.06 19.22
N LEU A 69 6.28 78.49 20.49
CA LEU A 69 7.52 78.69 21.26
C LEU A 69 8.32 77.39 21.42
N ILE A 70 7.64 76.25 21.65
CA ILE A 70 8.31 74.93 21.67
C ILE A 70 8.92 74.59 20.30
N MET A 71 8.24 74.91 19.20
CA MET A 71 8.77 74.71 17.84
C MET A 71 9.98 75.60 17.54
N ASP A 72 9.97 76.87 17.97
CA ASP A 72 11.10 77.79 17.79
C ASP A 72 12.37 77.26 18.48
N VAL A 73 12.25 76.82 19.74
CA VAL A 73 13.37 76.23 20.49
C VAL A 73 13.76 74.87 19.91
N PHE A 74 12.80 74.05 19.46
CA PHE A 74 13.08 72.78 18.77
C PHE A 74 13.87 72.97 17.47
N LEU A 75 13.63 74.04 16.71
CA LEU A 75 14.42 74.35 15.51
C LEU A 75 15.86 74.76 15.86
N SER A 76 16.10 75.27 17.08
CA SER A 76 17.44 75.65 17.57
C SER A 76 18.19 74.51 18.26
N GLU A 77 17.59 73.85 19.26
CA GLU A 77 18.21 72.80 20.09
C GLU A 77 17.94 71.36 19.57
N GLY A 78 16.95 71.17 18.70
CA GLY A 78 16.56 69.85 18.18
C GLY A 78 15.72 69.01 19.17
N MET A 79 15.66 67.70 18.90
CA MET A 79 14.77 66.76 19.63
C MET A 79 15.01 66.68 21.14
N GLU A 80 16.19 67.06 21.65
CA GLU A 80 16.46 67.07 23.09
C GLU A 80 15.46 67.96 23.84
N PHE A 81 15.09 69.10 23.26
CA PHE A 81 14.12 70.02 23.88
C PHE A 81 12.72 69.39 24.01
N ILE A 82 12.31 68.55 23.07
CA ILE A 82 11.03 67.82 23.12
C ILE A 82 10.97 66.88 24.32
N PHE A 83 12.09 66.24 24.68
CA PHE A 83 12.18 65.45 25.92
C PHE A 83 12.19 66.32 27.19
N LYS A 84 12.85 67.48 27.18
CA LYS A 84 12.81 68.45 28.31
C LYS A 84 11.38 68.90 28.59
N VAL A 85 10.63 69.26 27.53
CA VAL A 85 9.21 69.64 27.61
C VAL A 85 8.35 68.49 28.13
N ALA A 86 8.58 67.24 27.69
CA ALA A 86 7.85 66.07 28.19
C ALA A 86 8.06 65.85 29.69
N LEU A 87 9.30 65.97 30.15
CA LEU A 87 9.65 65.83 31.57
C LEU A 87 9.11 67.01 32.41
N ALA A 88 9.14 68.24 31.90
CA ALA A 88 8.55 69.41 32.57
C ALA A 88 7.03 69.27 32.74
N LEU A 89 6.32 68.75 31.73
CA LEU A 89 4.89 68.43 31.79
C LEU A 89 4.58 67.38 32.88
N LEU A 90 5.40 66.33 32.97
CA LEU A 90 5.24 65.28 33.99
C LEU A 90 5.56 65.80 35.40
N LEU A 91 6.61 66.63 35.56
CA LEU A 91 6.93 67.28 36.83
C LEU A 91 5.82 68.23 37.30
N LEU A 92 5.28 69.07 36.41
CA LEU A 92 4.15 69.97 36.68
C LEU A 92 2.87 69.21 37.07
N GLY A 93 2.72 67.99 36.56
CA GLY A 93 1.60 67.10 36.88
C GLY A 93 1.79 66.20 38.10
N LYS A 94 3.00 66.11 38.67
CA LYS A 94 3.44 65.01 39.54
C LYS A 94 2.45 64.69 40.66
N ASP A 95 2.17 65.65 41.52
CA ASP A 95 1.39 65.42 42.76
C ASP A 95 -0.06 65.04 42.47
N THR A 96 -0.61 65.51 41.33
CA THR A 96 -1.94 65.12 40.88
C THR A 96 -1.90 63.71 40.28
N LEU A 97 -0.98 63.45 39.35
CA LEU A 97 -0.88 62.17 38.61
C LEU A 97 -0.68 60.95 39.52
N LEU A 98 0.09 61.09 40.60
CA LEU A 98 0.33 60.01 41.58
C LEU A 98 -0.94 59.55 42.34
N SER A 99 -2.00 60.35 42.34
CA SER A 99 -3.29 60.00 42.97
C SER A 99 -4.35 59.45 42.01
N LEU A 100 -4.07 59.42 40.70
CA LEU A 100 -5.04 59.10 39.66
C LEU A 100 -4.88 57.68 39.12
N ASP A 101 -5.99 57.08 38.70
CA ASP A 101 -6.01 55.84 37.94
C ASP A 101 -5.71 56.07 36.45
N MET A 102 -5.64 54.98 35.66
CA MET A 102 -5.27 55.02 34.25
C MET A 102 -6.18 55.93 33.39
N GLU A 103 -7.50 55.91 33.62
CA GLU A 103 -8.45 56.74 32.85
C GLU A 103 -8.36 58.22 33.26
N ALA A 104 -8.30 58.49 34.57
CA ALA A 104 -8.21 59.86 35.06
C ALA A 104 -6.85 60.50 34.72
N MET A 105 -5.75 59.74 34.67
CA MET A 105 -4.47 60.21 34.14
C MET A 105 -4.58 60.66 32.67
N LEU A 106 -5.19 59.85 31.79
CA LEU A 106 -5.42 60.23 30.38
C LEU A 106 -6.26 61.52 30.27
N LYS A 107 -7.35 61.61 31.03
CA LYS A 107 -8.22 62.79 31.08
C LYS A 107 -7.48 64.04 31.59
N TYR A 108 -6.60 63.86 32.58
CA TYR A 108 -5.77 64.93 33.12
C TYR A 108 -4.77 65.46 32.07
N PHE A 109 -4.06 64.58 31.36
CA PHE A 109 -3.15 64.96 30.27
C PHE A 109 -3.85 65.72 29.14
N GLN A 110 -5.09 65.35 28.81
CA GLN A 110 -5.84 65.97 27.71
C GLN A 110 -6.52 67.31 28.08
N LYS A 111 -6.90 67.52 29.35
CA LYS A 111 -7.80 68.63 29.74
C LYS A 111 -7.27 69.56 30.82
N GLU A 112 -6.58 69.04 31.83
CA GLU A 112 -6.19 69.84 33.00
C GLU A 112 -4.72 70.25 32.94
N LEU A 113 -3.85 69.40 32.41
CA LEU A 113 -2.44 69.74 32.24
C LEU A 113 -2.22 70.93 31.28
N PRO A 114 -2.88 71.04 30.10
CA PRO A 114 -2.67 72.17 29.19
C PRO A 114 -3.04 73.52 29.84
N LYS A 115 -4.14 73.57 30.61
CA LYS A 115 -4.55 74.76 31.36
C LYS A 115 -3.52 75.21 32.39
N LYS A 116 -2.84 74.26 33.06
CA LYS A 116 -1.78 74.57 34.03
C LYS A 116 -0.56 75.19 33.35
N VAL A 117 -0.21 74.74 32.14
CA VAL A 117 0.87 75.34 31.33
C VAL A 117 0.48 76.73 30.83
N GLU A 118 -0.77 76.93 30.46
CA GLU A 118 -1.31 78.24 30.02
C GLU A 118 -1.42 79.27 31.14
N ALA A 119 -1.58 78.83 32.39
CA ALA A 119 -1.65 79.70 33.56
C ALA A 119 -0.31 80.36 33.91
N ASP A 120 0.81 79.66 33.70
CA ASP A 120 2.17 80.19 33.89
C ASP A 120 3.17 79.59 32.86
N PRO A 121 3.20 80.14 31.63
CA PRO A 121 4.11 79.67 30.60
C PRO A 121 5.58 79.93 30.95
N ASP A 122 5.89 81.04 31.64
CA ASP A 122 7.26 81.44 31.94
C ASP A 122 7.90 80.49 32.95
N ALA A 123 7.19 80.12 34.03
CA ALA A 123 7.67 79.10 34.96
C ALA A 123 7.78 77.71 34.30
N PHE A 124 6.87 77.37 33.37
CA PHE A 124 6.96 76.13 32.61
C PHE A 124 8.21 76.05 31.73
N PHE A 125 8.52 77.11 30.97
CA PHE A 125 9.74 77.15 30.16
C PHE A 125 11.00 77.15 31.03
N GLN A 126 11.02 77.89 32.15
CA GLN A 126 12.13 77.85 33.10
C GLN A 126 12.35 76.44 33.68
N LEU A 127 11.26 75.72 34.02
CA LEU A 127 11.32 74.33 34.43
C LEU A 127 11.93 73.45 33.33
N ALA A 128 11.45 73.57 32.08
CA ALA A 128 11.98 72.81 30.94
C ALA A 128 13.48 73.07 30.70
N TYR A 129 13.94 74.33 30.77
CA TYR A 129 15.36 74.67 30.64
C TYR A 129 16.23 74.18 31.81
N SER A 130 15.66 74.01 33.02
CA SER A 130 16.38 73.48 34.16
C SER A 130 16.74 71.99 34.04
N ILE A 131 15.99 71.25 33.22
CA ILE A 131 16.12 69.79 33.04
C ILE A 131 17.35 69.46 32.18
N LYS A 132 18.28 68.72 32.77
CA LYS A 132 19.55 68.31 32.14
C LYS A 132 19.45 66.89 31.61
N ILE A 133 19.54 66.72 30.29
CA ILE A 133 19.55 65.42 29.63
C ILE A 133 20.98 65.06 29.23
N ASN A 134 21.46 63.87 29.60
CA ASN A 134 22.81 63.42 29.27
C ASN A 134 22.85 62.78 27.89
N THR A 135 23.44 63.46 26.91
CA THR A 135 23.56 62.98 25.52
C THR A 135 24.28 61.62 25.38
N LYS A 136 25.23 61.29 26.28
CA LYS A 136 25.85 59.96 26.30
C LYS A 136 24.87 58.88 26.78
N ARG A 137 24.01 59.20 27.75
CA ARG A 137 22.96 58.28 28.24
C ARG A 137 21.88 58.05 27.17
N MET A 138 21.46 59.11 26.47
CA MET A 138 20.53 58.99 25.32
C MET A 138 21.03 58.04 24.25
N LYS A 139 22.31 58.14 23.85
CA LYS A 139 22.94 57.21 22.89
C LYS A 139 23.08 55.78 23.43
N LYS A 140 23.31 55.61 24.74
CA LYS A 140 23.31 54.29 25.39
C LYS A 140 21.93 53.64 25.31
N MET A 141 20.87 54.40 25.62
CA MET A 141 19.48 53.93 25.53
C MET A 141 19.05 53.65 24.08
N GLU A 142 19.53 54.43 23.10
CA GLU A 142 19.33 54.15 21.66
C GLU A 142 19.92 52.79 21.26
N LYS A 143 21.14 52.48 21.74
CA LYS A 143 21.75 51.16 21.52
C LYS A 143 21.00 50.04 22.26
N GLU A 144 20.68 50.24 23.54
CA GLU A 144 19.93 49.26 24.36
C GLU A 144 18.59 48.90 23.71
N TYR A 145 17.85 49.89 23.18
CA TYR A 145 16.61 49.67 22.44
C TYR A 145 16.81 48.91 21.12
N GLN A 146 17.86 49.23 20.35
CA GLN A 146 18.20 48.51 19.12
C GLN A 146 18.56 47.05 19.39
N ASP A 147 19.33 46.78 20.45
CA ASP A 147 19.70 45.42 20.86
C ASP A 147 18.45 44.62 21.31
N VAL A 148 17.54 45.24 22.07
CA VAL A 148 16.23 44.64 22.43
C VAL A 148 15.39 44.33 21.19
N LYS A 149 15.23 45.28 20.26
CA LYS A 149 14.44 45.07 19.03
C LYS A 149 15.06 44.04 18.08
N LYS A 150 16.40 43.94 18.04
CA LYS A 150 17.10 42.87 17.32
C LYS A 150 16.79 41.50 17.93
N LYS A 151 16.85 41.39 19.27
CA LYS A 151 16.54 40.15 20.00
C LYS A 151 15.07 39.73 19.83
N GLU A 152 14.11 40.66 19.95
CA GLU A 152 12.69 40.39 19.67
C GLU A 152 12.48 39.86 18.24
N GLN A 153 13.19 40.41 17.25
CA GLN A 153 13.11 39.97 15.86
C GLN A 153 13.73 38.57 15.66
N GLU A 154 14.84 38.27 16.33
CA GLU A 154 15.47 36.94 16.34
C GLU A 154 14.55 35.90 17.01
N GLU A 155 13.98 36.22 18.17
CA GLU A 155 12.97 35.40 18.87
C GLU A 155 11.71 35.17 18.03
N MET A 156 11.23 36.20 17.31
CA MET A 156 10.10 36.06 16.37
C MET A 156 10.40 35.15 15.18
N VAL A 157 11.65 35.16 14.67
CA VAL A 157 12.09 34.24 13.61
C VAL A 157 12.19 32.81 14.14
N GLU A 158 12.76 32.61 15.33
CA GLU A 158 12.85 31.31 15.97
C GLU A 158 11.47 30.74 16.33
N LEU A 159 10.57 31.55 16.88
CA LEU A 159 9.18 31.15 17.15
C LEU A 159 8.45 30.72 15.87
N ARG A 160 8.69 31.37 14.73
CA ARG A 160 8.16 30.94 13.43
C ARG A 160 8.77 29.61 12.96
N ARG A 161 10.07 29.37 13.19
CA ARG A 161 10.74 28.09 12.92
C ARG A 161 10.10 26.97 13.75
N LEU A 162 10.05 27.15 15.07
CA LEU A 162 9.50 26.19 16.03
C LEU A 162 8.01 25.90 15.79
N ARG A 163 7.20 26.90 15.40
CA ARG A 163 5.79 26.68 15.02
C ARG A 163 5.64 25.84 13.74
N ARG A 164 6.53 26.03 12.76
CA ARG A 164 6.55 25.21 11.53
C ARG A 164 6.97 23.77 11.84
N GLU A 165 8.01 23.60 12.65
CA GLU A 165 8.52 22.30 13.06
C GLU A 165 7.50 21.51 13.89
N ASN A 166 6.87 22.13 14.90
CA ASN A 166 5.78 21.51 15.66
C ASN A 166 4.60 21.09 14.78
N ARG A 167 4.26 21.86 13.73
CA ARG A 167 3.20 21.47 12.79
C ARG A 167 3.56 20.20 12.01
N LEU A 168 4.82 20.08 11.56
CA LEU A 168 5.31 18.88 10.86
C LEU A 168 5.41 17.67 11.79
N LEU A 169 5.90 17.86 13.02
CA LEU A 169 5.95 16.81 14.04
C LEU A 169 4.56 16.31 14.40
N LYS A 170 3.58 17.22 14.57
CA LYS A 170 2.19 16.83 14.80
C LYS A 170 1.63 16.01 13.63
N GLN A 171 1.79 16.48 12.39
CA GLN A 171 1.36 15.71 11.20
C GLN A 171 2.00 14.32 11.12
N ARG A 172 3.28 14.18 11.51
CA ARG A 172 3.94 12.88 11.58
C ARG A 172 3.37 11.99 12.68
N ASN A 173 3.04 12.57 13.84
CA ASN A 173 2.42 11.83 14.93
C ASN A 173 0.99 11.37 14.56
N ASP A 174 0.17 12.27 13.98
CA ASP A 174 -1.17 11.95 13.47
C ASP A 174 -1.14 10.79 12.45
N LEU A 175 -0.11 10.74 11.58
CA LEU A 175 0.11 9.63 10.63
C LEU A 175 0.51 8.32 11.33
N LEU A 176 1.44 8.36 12.28
CA LEU A 176 1.87 7.17 13.04
C LEU A 176 0.75 6.62 13.92
N GLU A 177 -0.09 7.48 14.49
CA GLU A 177 -1.30 7.09 15.20
C GLU A 177 -2.28 6.37 14.26
N ALA A 178 -2.51 6.90 13.05
CA ALA A 178 -3.35 6.25 12.04
C ALA A 178 -2.79 4.88 11.58
N GLU A 179 -1.48 4.77 11.31
CA GLU A 179 -0.81 3.50 10.99
C GLU A 179 -0.95 2.49 12.14
N SER A 180 -0.77 2.93 13.39
CA SER A 180 -0.90 2.07 14.56
C SER A 180 -2.32 1.57 14.77
N ALA A 181 -3.33 2.42 14.52
CA ALA A 181 -4.73 2.05 14.58
C ALA A 181 -5.06 1.03 13.48
N GLU A 182 -4.61 1.25 12.25
CA GLU A 182 -4.85 0.32 11.13
C GLU A 182 -4.20 -1.06 11.36
N LEU A 183 -3.01 -1.10 11.96
CA LEU A 183 -2.34 -2.34 12.36
C LEU A 183 -3.10 -3.09 13.47
N ALA A 184 -3.61 -2.37 14.48
CA ALA A 184 -4.46 -2.94 15.52
C ALA A 184 -5.75 -3.54 14.92
N ASP A 185 -6.39 -2.78 14.03
CA ASP A 185 -7.60 -3.17 13.29
C ASP A 185 -7.39 -4.43 12.43
N ARG A 186 -6.24 -4.54 11.75
CA ARG A 186 -5.82 -5.74 11.01
C ARG A 186 -5.61 -6.93 11.94
N LEU A 187 -5.01 -6.72 13.11
CA LEU A 187 -4.78 -7.79 14.09
C LEU A 187 -6.10 -8.30 14.70
N VAL A 188 -7.04 -7.40 15.02
CA VAL A 188 -8.38 -7.76 15.48
C VAL A 188 -9.15 -8.52 14.39
N ARG A 189 -9.18 -8.03 13.14
CA ARG A 189 -9.80 -8.76 12.02
C ARG A 189 -9.20 -10.16 11.84
N GLY A 190 -7.88 -10.30 11.94
CA GLY A 190 -7.20 -11.59 11.88
C GLY A 190 -7.44 -12.49 13.09
N GLN A 191 -7.80 -11.96 14.26
CA GLN A 191 -8.24 -12.77 15.40
C GLN A 191 -9.69 -13.24 15.23
N VAL A 192 -10.60 -12.35 14.80
CA VAL A 192 -12.01 -12.68 14.54
C VAL A 192 -12.12 -13.75 13.45
N SER A 193 -11.45 -13.58 12.30
CA SER A 193 -11.47 -14.56 11.20
C SER A 193 -10.96 -15.95 11.63
N ARG A 194 -9.96 -16.02 12.54
CA ARG A 194 -9.49 -17.31 13.07
C ARG A 194 -10.50 -17.94 14.04
N ALA A 195 -11.18 -17.13 14.86
CA ALA A 195 -12.24 -17.63 15.74
C ALA A 195 -13.44 -18.16 14.92
N GLU A 196 -13.80 -17.48 13.83
CA GLU A 196 -14.85 -17.93 12.89
C GLU A 196 -14.44 -19.23 12.16
N GLU A 197 -13.18 -19.35 11.74
CA GLU A 197 -12.62 -20.60 11.18
C GLU A 197 -12.61 -21.75 12.20
N GLU A 198 -12.25 -21.48 13.46
CA GLU A 198 -12.28 -22.47 14.55
C GLU A 198 -13.72 -22.91 14.89
N GLU A 199 -14.68 -21.97 14.94
CA GLU A 199 -16.10 -22.27 15.19
C GLU A 199 -16.71 -23.09 14.05
N THR A 200 -16.47 -22.73 12.80
CA THR A 200 -16.96 -23.48 11.63
C THR A 200 -16.31 -24.85 11.51
N SER A 201 -15.00 -24.97 11.78
CA SER A 201 -14.30 -26.25 11.84
C SER A 201 -14.87 -27.16 12.93
N PHE A 202 -15.14 -26.61 14.12
CA PHE A 202 -15.79 -27.35 15.21
C PHE A 202 -17.21 -27.80 14.83
N ALA A 203 -18.02 -26.92 14.23
CA ALA A 203 -19.36 -27.27 13.76
C ALA A 203 -19.32 -28.44 12.76
N ILE A 204 -18.49 -28.37 11.72
CA ILE A 204 -18.28 -29.44 10.74
C ILE A 204 -17.81 -30.74 11.43
N GLN A 205 -16.91 -30.65 12.42
CA GLN A 205 -16.44 -31.81 13.17
C GLN A 205 -17.58 -32.48 13.98
N THR A 206 -18.48 -31.69 14.58
CA THR A 206 -19.64 -32.23 15.30
C THR A 206 -20.68 -32.85 14.36
N GLU A 207 -20.95 -32.23 13.20
CA GLU A 207 -21.82 -32.81 12.16
C GLU A 207 -21.24 -34.13 11.61
N LEU A 208 -19.93 -34.17 11.34
CA LEU A 208 -19.24 -35.40 10.91
C LEU A 208 -19.31 -36.51 11.97
N MET A 209 -19.25 -36.19 13.26
CA MET A 209 -19.46 -37.19 14.32
C MET A 209 -20.90 -37.71 14.33
N GLN A 210 -21.90 -36.83 14.17
CA GLN A 210 -23.31 -37.23 14.08
C GLN A 210 -23.56 -38.11 12.85
N LEU A 211 -23.02 -37.74 11.69
CA LEU A 211 -23.16 -38.49 10.43
C LEU A 211 -22.44 -39.85 10.49
N ARG A 212 -21.27 -39.94 11.14
CA ARG A 212 -20.59 -41.21 11.40
C ARG A 212 -21.43 -42.12 12.32
N ARG A 213 -22.06 -41.55 13.34
CA ARG A 213 -22.92 -42.31 14.26
C ARG A 213 -24.17 -42.84 13.55
N SER A 214 -24.87 -42.01 12.78
CA SER A 214 -26.05 -42.47 12.02
C SER A 214 -25.68 -43.48 10.93
N TYR A 215 -24.53 -43.32 10.26
CA TYR A 215 -23.99 -44.34 9.36
C TYR A 215 -23.76 -45.69 10.07
N LEU A 216 -23.18 -45.67 11.28
CA LEU A 216 -22.96 -46.88 12.07
C LEU A 216 -24.28 -47.57 12.47
N GLU A 217 -25.27 -46.77 12.91
CA GLU A 217 -26.61 -47.25 13.28
C GLU A 217 -27.34 -47.85 12.05
N ILE A 218 -27.27 -47.21 10.87
CA ILE A 218 -27.83 -47.74 9.61
C ILE A 218 -27.09 -49.00 9.16
N SER A 219 -25.76 -49.05 9.28
CA SER A 219 -24.96 -50.23 8.94
C SER A 219 -25.34 -51.43 9.81
N HIS A 220 -25.55 -51.22 11.11
CA HIS A 220 -26.01 -52.26 12.03
C HIS A 220 -27.46 -52.71 11.72
N GLN A 221 -28.35 -51.78 11.33
CA GLN A 221 -29.70 -52.15 10.88
C GLN A 221 -29.67 -52.98 9.59
N LEU A 222 -28.77 -52.66 8.65
CA LEU A 222 -28.58 -53.43 7.42
C LEU A 222 -28.00 -54.83 7.71
N GLU A 223 -27.06 -54.95 8.64
CA GLU A 223 -26.49 -56.23 9.07
C GLU A 223 -27.56 -57.13 9.72
N ASN A 224 -28.37 -56.58 10.63
CA ASN A 224 -29.53 -57.27 11.20
C ASN A 224 -30.51 -57.74 10.12
N ALA A 225 -30.87 -56.87 9.17
CA ALA A 225 -31.78 -57.22 8.08
C ALA A 225 -31.21 -58.33 7.17
N ASN A 226 -29.90 -58.32 6.92
CA ASN A 226 -29.23 -59.40 6.19
C ASN A 226 -29.24 -60.72 6.96
N GLU A 227 -29.08 -60.68 8.29
CA GLU A 227 -29.24 -61.88 9.13
C GLU A 227 -30.68 -62.40 9.15
N GLU A 228 -31.69 -61.52 9.18
CA GLU A 228 -33.10 -61.91 9.03
C GLU A 228 -33.37 -62.56 7.67
N VAL A 229 -32.88 -61.97 6.57
CA VAL A 229 -32.98 -62.55 5.22
C VAL A 229 -32.26 -63.90 5.14
N ARG A 230 -31.10 -64.05 5.77
CA ARG A 230 -30.37 -65.32 5.87
C ARG A 230 -31.16 -66.37 6.67
N GLY A 231 -31.77 -65.98 7.79
CA GLY A 231 -32.63 -66.83 8.61
C GLY A 231 -33.92 -67.25 7.89
N LEU A 232 -34.54 -66.36 7.13
CA LEU A 232 -35.68 -66.66 6.27
C LEU A 232 -35.29 -67.59 5.11
N SER A 233 -34.10 -67.42 4.53
CA SER A 233 -33.57 -68.32 3.49
C SER A 233 -33.31 -69.73 4.04
N LEU A 234 -32.75 -69.84 5.25
CA LEU A 234 -32.59 -71.13 5.94
C LEU A 234 -33.94 -71.81 6.21
N ARG A 235 -34.94 -71.08 6.72
CA ARG A 235 -36.31 -71.61 6.90
C ARG A 235 -36.97 -72.03 5.59
N LEU A 236 -36.72 -71.31 4.49
CA LEU A 236 -37.16 -71.71 3.15
C LEU A 236 -36.47 -73.00 2.70
N GLN A 237 -35.18 -73.17 3.00
CA GLN A 237 -34.43 -74.39 2.71
C GLN A 237 -34.93 -75.59 3.54
N GLU A 238 -35.20 -75.40 4.84
CA GLU A 238 -35.81 -76.42 5.72
C GLU A 238 -37.22 -76.81 5.24
N ASN A 239 -38.03 -75.84 4.81
CA ASN A 239 -39.35 -76.08 4.22
C ASN A 239 -39.24 -76.84 2.88
N ASN A 240 -38.27 -76.50 2.03
CA ASN A 240 -37.98 -77.27 0.82
C ASN A 240 -37.53 -78.70 1.11
N ASN A 241 -36.72 -78.95 2.15
CA ASN A 241 -36.35 -80.31 2.55
C ASN A 241 -37.58 -81.15 2.95
N SER A 242 -38.61 -80.53 3.53
CA SER A 242 -39.89 -81.20 3.82
C SER A 242 -40.67 -81.60 2.55
N ARG A 243 -40.49 -80.87 1.44
CA ARG A 243 -41.02 -81.23 0.12
C ARG A 243 -40.14 -82.24 -0.62
N GLN A 244 -38.81 -82.18 -0.43
CA GLN A 244 -37.86 -83.06 -1.10
C GLN A 244 -38.10 -84.55 -0.79
N SER A 245 -38.50 -84.86 0.45
CA SER A 245 -38.94 -86.21 0.87
C SER A 245 -40.09 -86.81 0.03
N SER A 246 -40.87 -85.97 -0.67
CA SER A 246 -41.92 -86.41 -1.61
C SER A 246 -41.49 -86.43 -3.08
N LEU A 247 -40.30 -85.89 -3.40
CA LEU A 247 -39.76 -85.82 -4.76
C LEU A 247 -38.75 -86.94 -5.05
N ASP A 248 -38.12 -87.51 -4.01
CA ASP A 248 -37.10 -88.56 -4.15
C ASP A 248 -37.68 -89.88 -4.73
N GLU A 249 -39.00 -90.14 -4.60
CA GLU A 249 -39.67 -91.26 -5.30
C GLU A 249 -39.79 -91.05 -6.83
N LEU A 250 -39.75 -89.80 -7.30
CA LEU A 250 -39.81 -89.47 -8.73
C LEU A 250 -38.41 -89.39 -9.36
N CYS A 251 -37.41 -88.89 -8.63
CA CYS A 251 -36.04 -88.76 -9.12
C CYS A 251 -35.41 -90.14 -9.48
N MET A 252 -35.68 -91.17 -8.68
CA MET A 252 -35.26 -92.56 -8.94
C MET A 252 -35.80 -93.15 -10.26
N LYS A 253 -36.89 -92.60 -10.83
CA LYS A 253 -37.41 -92.99 -12.15
C LYS A 253 -36.78 -92.21 -13.31
N GLU A 254 -36.27 -91.00 -13.06
CA GLU A 254 -35.67 -90.14 -14.08
C GLU A 254 -34.22 -90.57 -14.39
N GLU A 255 -33.45 -90.94 -13.36
CA GLU A 255 -32.08 -91.44 -13.53
C GLU A 255 -32.03 -92.77 -14.31
N ALA A 256 -33.05 -93.63 -14.14
CA ALA A 256 -33.20 -94.87 -14.90
C ALA A 256 -33.63 -94.69 -16.38
N LEU A 257 -34.02 -93.48 -16.77
CA LEU A 257 -34.28 -93.10 -18.17
C LEU A 257 -33.04 -92.49 -18.82
N LYS A 258 -32.31 -91.59 -18.13
CA LYS A 258 -31.03 -91.04 -18.63
C LYS A 258 -30.01 -92.12 -19.00
N GLN A 259 -29.87 -93.17 -18.19
CA GLN A 259 -28.97 -94.29 -18.49
C GLN A 259 -29.38 -95.11 -19.74
N ARG A 260 -30.65 -95.04 -20.19
CA ARG A 260 -31.06 -95.60 -21.49
C ARG A 260 -30.75 -94.64 -22.64
N ASP A 261 -31.02 -93.35 -22.46
CA ASP A 261 -30.81 -92.35 -23.51
C ASP A 261 -29.31 -92.14 -23.81
N GLU A 262 -28.43 -92.21 -22.81
CA GLU A 262 -26.97 -92.20 -23.00
C GLU A 262 -26.49 -93.43 -23.79
N MET A 263 -27.06 -94.61 -23.53
CA MET A 263 -26.75 -95.84 -24.28
C MET A 263 -27.21 -95.78 -25.75
N VAL A 264 -28.37 -95.16 -26.01
CA VAL A 264 -28.87 -94.90 -27.37
C VAL A 264 -28.01 -93.86 -28.08
N SER A 265 -27.52 -92.83 -27.37
CA SER A 265 -26.64 -91.80 -27.93
C SER A 265 -25.29 -92.38 -28.40
N CYS A 266 -24.65 -93.23 -27.60
CA CYS A 266 -23.40 -93.88 -28.00
C CYS A 266 -23.55 -94.79 -29.24
N LEU A 267 -24.68 -95.50 -29.37
CA LEU A 267 -24.96 -96.34 -30.54
C LEU A 267 -25.28 -95.52 -31.80
N LEU A 268 -25.82 -94.31 -31.65
CA LEU A 268 -26.04 -93.39 -32.77
C LEU A 268 -24.75 -92.71 -33.23
N GLU A 269 -23.82 -92.38 -32.33
CA GLU A 269 -22.51 -91.84 -32.70
C GLU A 269 -21.66 -92.82 -33.52
N GLU A 270 -21.63 -94.11 -33.17
CA GLU A 270 -20.90 -95.10 -33.98
C GLU A 270 -21.50 -95.26 -35.38
N LEU A 271 -22.84 -95.22 -35.50
CA LEU A 271 -23.52 -95.32 -36.79
C LEU A 271 -23.30 -94.09 -37.68
N VAL A 272 -23.13 -92.91 -37.10
CA VAL A 272 -22.71 -91.68 -37.82
C VAL A 272 -21.24 -91.78 -38.26
N LYS A 273 -20.33 -92.24 -37.39
CA LYS A 273 -18.90 -92.42 -37.73
C LYS A 273 -18.69 -93.41 -38.89
N VAL A 274 -19.45 -94.52 -38.92
CA VAL A 274 -19.40 -95.50 -40.04
C VAL A 274 -19.95 -94.92 -41.36
N ARG A 275 -21.03 -94.12 -41.31
CA ARG A 275 -21.56 -93.47 -42.53
C ARG A 275 -20.65 -92.37 -43.07
N GLN A 276 -19.99 -91.64 -42.18
CA GLN A 276 -19.04 -90.60 -42.56
C GLN A 276 -17.77 -91.19 -43.19
N SER A 277 -17.22 -92.28 -42.63
CA SER A 277 -16.12 -93.04 -43.24
C SER A 277 -16.45 -93.57 -44.64
N LEU A 278 -17.69 -94.04 -44.87
CA LEU A 278 -18.13 -94.51 -46.18
C LEU A 278 -18.16 -93.36 -47.22
N ALA A 279 -18.77 -92.23 -46.86
CA ALA A 279 -18.86 -91.05 -47.73
C ALA A 279 -17.48 -90.46 -48.07
N GLU A 280 -16.55 -90.42 -47.11
CA GLU A 280 -15.18 -89.96 -47.32
C GLU A 280 -14.41 -90.90 -48.29
N SER A 281 -14.68 -92.20 -48.28
CA SER A 281 -14.09 -93.15 -49.24
C SER A 281 -14.63 -92.98 -50.68
N GLU A 282 -15.92 -92.68 -50.84
CA GLU A 282 -16.55 -92.45 -52.15
C GLU A 282 -16.12 -91.10 -52.78
N ASP A 283 -15.77 -90.12 -51.94
CA ASP A 283 -15.23 -88.83 -52.40
C ASP A 283 -13.73 -88.90 -52.75
N GLN A 284 -12.95 -89.71 -52.02
CA GLN A 284 -11.56 -90.02 -52.39
C GLN A 284 -11.49 -90.76 -53.75
N ILE A 285 -12.40 -91.70 -54.02
CA ILE A 285 -12.45 -92.42 -55.30
C ILE A 285 -12.87 -91.52 -56.47
N ARG A 286 -13.68 -90.47 -56.25
CA ARG A 286 -14.00 -89.46 -57.27
C ARG A 286 -12.85 -88.50 -57.52
N ASN A 287 -12.24 -87.96 -56.46
CA ASN A 287 -11.09 -87.05 -56.59
C ASN A 287 -9.89 -87.72 -57.27
N LEU A 288 -9.60 -88.99 -56.97
CA LEU A 288 -8.51 -89.73 -57.63
C LEU A 288 -8.78 -90.02 -59.12
N LYS A 289 -10.03 -90.03 -59.58
CA LYS A 289 -10.35 -90.14 -61.02
C LYS A 289 -10.19 -88.81 -61.74
N ALA A 290 -10.69 -87.72 -61.16
CA ALA A 290 -10.49 -86.37 -61.70
C ALA A 290 -9.00 -85.99 -61.77
N LYS A 291 -8.19 -86.37 -60.77
CA LYS A 291 -6.75 -86.12 -60.74
C LYS A 291 -5.97 -86.87 -61.83
N VAL A 292 -6.52 -87.94 -62.42
CA VAL A 292 -5.89 -88.68 -63.52
C VAL A 292 -6.18 -88.02 -64.87
N GLU A 293 -7.41 -87.53 -65.12
CA GLU A 293 -7.72 -86.72 -66.31
C GLU A 293 -6.92 -85.40 -66.34
N GLU A 294 -6.87 -84.69 -65.20
CA GLU A 294 -6.13 -83.42 -65.06
C GLU A 294 -4.63 -83.57 -65.35
N LEU A 295 -4.00 -84.65 -64.88
CA LEU A 295 -2.57 -84.93 -65.13
C LEU A 295 -2.25 -85.38 -66.57
N GLU A 296 -3.25 -85.81 -67.34
CA GLU A 296 -3.09 -86.10 -68.78
C GLU A 296 -3.22 -84.83 -69.65
N GLU A 297 -4.03 -83.85 -69.24
CA GLU A 297 -4.11 -82.54 -69.89
C GLU A 297 -2.91 -81.63 -69.55
N ASP A 298 -2.47 -81.57 -68.28
CA ASP A 298 -1.33 -80.74 -67.86
C ASP A 298 0.00 -81.12 -68.53
N LYS A 299 0.16 -82.40 -68.90
CA LYS A 299 1.33 -82.88 -69.64
C LYS A 299 1.41 -82.35 -71.08
N LYS A 300 0.31 -81.80 -71.59
CA LYS A 300 0.16 -81.25 -72.95
C LYS A 300 0.37 -79.74 -72.99
N THR A 301 0.06 -79.03 -71.91
CA THR A 301 0.15 -77.56 -71.78
C THR A 301 1.53 -77.09 -71.28
N LEU A 302 2.23 -77.90 -70.47
CA LEU A 302 3.59 -77.60 -69.94
C LEU A 302 4.73 -77.56 -70.98
N ARG A 303 4.45 -77.60 -72.29
CA ARG A 303 5.47 -77.48 -73.35
C ARG A 303 5.61 -76.08 -73.95
N GLU A 304 4.73 -75.14 -73.64
CA GLU A 304 4.73 -73.81 -74.27
C GLU A 304 4.70 -72.67 -73.25
N THR A 305 5.82 -71.93 -73.20
CA THR A 305 6.01 -70.56 -72.65
C THR A 305 6.06 -70.31 -71.12
N THR A 306 7.26 -69.86 -70.72
CA THR A 306 7.68 -69.06 -69.53
C THR A 306 7.27 -67.56 -69.65
N PRO A 307 7.60 -66.63 -68.71
CA PRO A 307 7.94 -66.70 -67.26
C PRO A 307 7.21 -65.63 -66.38
N ASP A 308 7.43 -65.64 -65.06
CA ASP A 308 7.99 -64.52 -64.24
C ASP A 308 8.02 -64.96 -62.75
N ASN A 309 9.12 -65.04 -62.00
CA ASN A 309 10.46 -64.44 -62.00
C ASN A 309 10.67 -63.06 -61.32
N SER A 310 9.80 -62.73 -60.36
CA SER A 310 9.99 -61.61 -59.41
C SER A 310 10.34 -62.05 -57.97
N VAL A 311 10.11 -63.32 -57.60
CA VAL A 311 10.28 -63.82 -56.22
C VAL A 311 11.66 -64.46 -55.97
N ALA A 312 12.25 -65.10 -56.98
CA ALA A 312 13.57 -65.73 -56.85
C ALA A 312 14.69 -64.71 -56.54
N HIS A 313 14.68 -63.56 -57.22
CA HIS A 313 15.69 -62.51 -57.03
C HIS A 313 15.76 -61.98 -55.60
N LEU A 314 14.64 -61.87 -54.89
CA LEU A 314 14.58 -61.41 -53.50
C LEU A 314 15.02 -62.49 -52.49
N GLN A 315 14.86 -63.77 -52.85
CA GLN A 315 15.40 -64.88 -52.05
C GLN A 315 16.92 -65.01 -52.23
N ASP A 316 17.42 -64.85 -53.45
CA ASP A 316 18.85 -64.88 -53.75
C ASP A 316 19.60 -63.68 -53.12
N GLU A 317 19.04 -62.47 -53.11
CA GLU A 317 19.66 -61.33 -52.41
C GLU A 317 19.73 -61.53 -50.89
N LEU A 318 18.68 -62.11 -50.28
CA LEU A 318 18.67 -62.40 -48.84
C LEU A 318 19.68 -63.50 -48.46
N ILE A 319 19.81 -64.54 -49.30
CA ILE A 319 20.81 -65.59 -49.14
C ILE A 319 22.23 -65.03 -49.33
N ALA A 320 22.45 -64.21 -50.36
CA ALA A 320 23.75 -63.56 -50.62
C ALA A 320 24.13 -62.48 -49.59
N SER A 321 23.17 -61.90 -48.88
CA SER A 321 23.42 -61.00 -47.74
C SER A 321 23.86 -61.81 -46.51
N LYS A 322 23.12 -62.87 -46.15
CA LYS A 322 23.49 -63.75 -45.03
C LYS A 322 24.78 -64.54 -45.25
N LEU A 323 25.11 -64.92 -46.48
CA LEU A 323 26.40 -65.52 -46.81
C LEU A 323 27.55 -64.55 -46.58
N ARG A 324 27.44 -63.28 -47.02
CA ARG A 324 28.47 -62.26 -46.75
C ARG A 324 28.66 -61.97 -45.27
N GLU A 325 27.58 -61.94 -44.48
CA GLU A 325 27.67 -61.77 -43.02
C GLU A 325 28.33 -62.99 -42.35
N ALA A 326 27.99 -64.21 -42.78
CA ALA A 326 28.62 -65.44 -42.31
C ALA A 326 30.11 -65.50 -42.69
N GLU A 327 30.48 -65.17 -43.93
CA GLU A 327 31.87 -65.12 -44.42
C GLU A 327 32.70 -64.03 -43.72
N ALA A 328 32.12 -62.87 -43.44
CA ALA A 328 32.76 -61.82 -42.63
C ALA A 328 33.00 -62.31 -41.18
N SER A 329 32.06 -63.04 -40.59
CA SER A 329 32.22 -63.61 -39.25
C SER A 329 33.24 -64.75 -39.20
N LEU A 330 33.30 -65.60 -40.24
CA LEU A 330 34.26 -66.69 -40.38
C LEU A 330 35.67 -66.16 -40.63
N SER A 331 35.84 -65.19 -41.53
CA SER A 331 37.15 -64.56 -41.77
C SER A 331 37.71 -63.85 -40.55
N LEU A 332 36.89 -63.19 -39.73
CA LEU A 332 37.29 -62.65 -38.42
C LEU A 332 37.73 -63.75 -37.43
N LYS A 333 37.14 -64.95 -37.53
CA LYS A 333 37.48 -66.11 -36.70
C LYS A 333 38.78 -66.76 -37.17
N ASP A 334 38.95 -66.95 -38.49
CA ASP A 334 40.15 -67.47 -39.15
C ASP A 334 41.36 -66.53 -38.97
N LEU A 335 41.15 -65.20 -38.95
CA LEU A 335 42.19 -64.22 -38.63
C LEU A 335 42.62 -64.32 -37.16
N LYS A 336 41.69 -64.41 -36.22
CA LYS A 336 42.02 -64.66 -34.81
C LYS A 336 42.75 -65.99 -34.62
N GLN A 337 42.29 -67.04 -35.31
CA GLN A 337 42.91 -68.36 -35.25
C GLN A 337 44.31 -68.36 -35.86
N ARG A 338 44.55 -67.70 -37.01
CA ARG A 338 45.90 -67.56 -37.60
C ARG A 338 46.84 -66.68 -36.79
N VAL A 339 46.36 -65.62 -36.14
CA VAL A 339 47.18 -64.85 -35.18
C VAL A 339 47.60 -65.74 -34.00
N GLN A 340 46.68 -66.57 -33.50
CA GLN A 340 46.95 -67.51 -32.42
C GLN A 340 47.86 -68.68 -32.86
N GLU A 341 47.74 -69.13 -34.10
CA GLU A 341 48.52 -70.22 -34.68
C GLU A 341 49.94 -69.77 -35.06
N LEU A 342 50.13 -68.55 -35.54
CA LEU A 342 51.44 -67.92 -35.71
C LEU A 342 52.12 -67.67 -34.35
N SER A 343 51.38 -67.20 -33.34
CA SER A 343 51.88 -67.07 -31.97
C SER A 343 52.33 -68.42 -31.36
N ASN A 344 51.59 -69.51 -31.65
CA ASN A 344 51.96 -70.86 -31.24
C ASN A 344 53.15 -71.43 -32.06
N GLN A 345 53.23 -71.15 -33.36
CA GLN A 345 54.37 -71.57 -34.21
C GLN A 345 55.65 -70.84 -33.82
N TRP A 346 55.55 -69.57 -33.42
CA TRP A 346 56.62 -68.80 -32.82
C TRP A 346 57.16 -69.45 -31.54
N GLN A 347 56.26 -69.75 -30.59
CA GLN A 347 56.63 -70.45 -29.36
C GLN A 347 57.24 -71.84 -29.63
N ARG A 348 56.82 -72.54 -30.69
CA ARG A 348 57.46 -73.79 -31.12
C ARG A 348 58.84 -73.58 -31.72
N GLN A 349 59.06 -72.61 -32.60
CA GLN A 349 60.41 -72.32 -33.12
C GLN A 349 61.37 -71.88 -32.01
N LEU A 350 60.87 -71.14 -31.01
CA LEU A 350 61.62 -70.77 -29.80
C LEU A 350 61.93 -71.98 -28.89
N GLN A 351 61.18 -73.08 -29.00
CA GLN A 351 61.47 -74.37 -28.34
C GLN A 351 62.35 -75.30 -29.19
N GLU A 352 62.18 -75.32 -30.51
CA GLU A 352 62.94 -76.17 -31.42
C GLU A 352 64.40 -75.68 -31.59
N GLN A 353 64.63 -74.36 -31.71
CA GLN A 353 65.99 -73.80 -31.63
C GLN A 353 66.65 -74.01 -30.26
N ARG A 354 65.88 -74.34 -29.22
CA ARG A 354 66.39 -74.70 -27.89
C ARG A 354 66.70 -76.20 -27.75
N ASN A 355 66.20 -77.03 -28.67
CA ASN A 355 66.43 -78.49 -28.71
C ASN A 355 67.47 -78.91 -29.75
N ASP A 356 67.76 -78.10 -30.77
CA ASP A 356 68.74 -78.40 -31.84
C ASP A 356 70.22 -78.28 -31.40
N HIS A 357 70.48 -78.55 -30.12
CA HIS A 357 71.81 -78.57 -29.49
C HIS A 357 72.17 -79.95 -28.90
N ASN A 358 71.41 -81.01 -29.18
CA ASN A 358 71.68 -82.34 -28.63
C ASN A 358 71.38 -83.53 -29.58
N SER A 359 72.47 -84.14 -30.09
CA SER A 359 72.62 -85.53 -30.58
C SER A 359 71.80 -86.08 -31.78
N HIS A 360 72.50 -86.26 -32.90
CA HIS A 360 72.46 -87.46 -33.77
C HIS A 360 73.27 -88.62 -33.13
N PRO A 361 73.32 -89.90 -33.64
CA PRO A 361 72.97 -90.45 -34.97
C PRO A 361 72.07 -91.71 -34.94
N VAL A 362 71.70 -92.38 -36.06
CA VAL A 362 72.39 -93.48 -36.78
C VAL A 362 71.37 -94.00 -37.85
N ASP A 363 71.65 -94.45 -39.09
CA ASP A 363 72.88 -94.71 -39.89
C ASP A 363 72.62 -94.46 -41.43
N SER A 364 73.46 -95.04 -42.29
CA SER A 364 73.30 -95.38 -43.70
C SER A 364 73.53 -94.28 -44.76
N THR A 365 74.82 -94.17 -45.07
CA THR A 365 75.40 -94.04 -46.44
C THR A 365 75.31 -92.68 -47.16
N PRO A 366 76.38 -92.30 -47.90
CA PRO A 366 77.10 -91.14 -47.39
C PRO A 366 77.65 -90.14 -48.42
N LYS A 367 78.13 -89.00 -47.87
CA LYS A 367 79.15 -88.08 -48.42
C LYS A 367 78.74 -87.11 -49.53
N LYS A 368 79.23 -85.85 -49.53
CA LYS A 368 79.76 -85.00 -48.44
C LYS A 368 80.08 -83.62 -49.04
N LEU A 369 79.71 -82.54 -48.32
CA LEU A 369 80.51 -81.31 -48.14
C LEU A 369 80.85 -80.43 -49.38
N LEU A 370 81.11 -79.11 -49.26
CA LEU A 370 81.65 -78.31 -48.14
C LEU A 370 81.16 -76.83 -48.28
N THR A 371 80.62 -76.23 -47.20
CA THR A 371 80.84 -74.82 -46.71
C THR A 371 80.58 -73.59 -47.60
N ASN A 372 80.24 -72.39 -47.10
CA ASN A 372 80.11 -71.81 -45.73
C ASN A 372 78.84 -70.91 -45.72
N LEU A 373 78.04 -70.75 -44.66
CA LEU A 373 78.26 -70.37 -43.25
C LEU A 373 78.52 -68.85 -43.02
N PHE A 374 77.91 -68.34 -41.93
CA PHE A 374 78.01 -67.00 -41.32
C PHE A 374 77.28 -65.80 -42.00
N ASP A 375 75.95 -65.72 -41.82
CA ASP A 375 75.27 -64.42 -41.53
C ASP A 375 73.84 -64.52 -40.94
N SER A 376 73.08 -65.60 -41.22
CA SER A 376 71.61 -65.61 -41.00
C SER A 376 71.10 -65.75 -39.54
N SER A 377 71.96 -66.04 -38.56
CA SER A 377 71.50 -66.29 -37.18
C SER A 377 71.17 -65.01 -36.41
N LYS A 378 71.92 -63.91 -36.62
CA LYS A 378 71.62 -62.60 -36.02
C LYS A 378 70.48 -61.88 -36.72
N SER A 379 70.36 -62.01 -38.04
CA SER A 379 69.27 -61.38 -38.77
C SER A 379 67.91 -61.92 -38.34
N ASN A 380 67.79 -63.24 -38.15
CA ASN A 380 66.53 -63.87 -37.79
C ASN A 380 66.00 -63.42 -36.41
N GLU A 381 66.80 -63.48 -35.34
CA GLU A 381 66.36 -63.01 -34.01
C GLU A 381 66.01 -61.50 -34.00
N HIS A 382 66.65 -60.71 -34.87
CA HIS A 382 66.39 -59.28 -34.98
C HIS A 382 65.12 -58.97 -35.79
N THR A 383 64.87 -59.67 -36.90
CA THR A 383 63.59 -59.61 -37.62
C THR A 383 62.45 -60.09 -36.75
N GLN A 384 62.69 -61.10 -35.90
CA GLN A 384 61.68 -61.63 -35.01
C GLN A 384 61.19 -60.59 -33.98
N LYS A 385 62.12 -59.88 -33.34
CA LYS A 385 61.78 -58.75 -32.42
C LYS A 385 61.09 -57.60 -33.15
N LEU A 386 61.52 -57.29 -34.38
CA LEU A 386 60.88 -56.26 -35.22
C LEU A 386 59.41 -56.61 -35.55
N GLU A 387 59.06 -57.88 -35.71
CA GLU A 387 57.67 -58.32 -35.94
C GLU A 387 56.79 -58.20 -34.69
N GLU A 388 57.32 -58.55 -33.50
CA GLU A 388 56.63 -58.32 -32.22
C GLU A 388 56.46 -56.81 -31.91
N GLU A 389 57.49 -56.00 -32.18
CA GLU A 389 57.42 -54.54 -32.08
C GLU A 389 56.41 -53.95 -33.09
N LEU A 390 56.33 -54.48 -34.31
CA LEU A 390 55.35 -54.06 -35.32
C LEU A 390 53.90 -54.45 -34.94
N MET A 391 53.70 -55.62 -34.33
CA MET A 391 52.38 -56.03 -33.84
C MET A 391 51.94 -55.24 -32.60
N THR A 392 52.84 -55.01 -31.64
CA THR A 392 52.53 -54.21 -30.44
C THR A 392 52.33 -52.73 -30.76
N THR A 393 53.06 -52.16 -31.74
CA THR A 393 52.79 -50.79 -32.23
C THR A 393 51.45 -50.70 -32.96
N ARG A 394 51.07 -51.68 -33.79
CA ARG A 394 49.73 -51.73 -34.42
C ARG A 394 48.58 -51.86 -33.43
N ILE A 395 48.75 -52.60 -32.35
CA ILE A 395 47.73 -52.70 -31.29
C ILE A 395 47.56 -51.33 -30.61
N ARG A 396 48.66 -50.66 -30.22
CA ARG A 396 48.62 -49.31 -29.66
C ARG A 396 48.07 -48.26 -30.63
N GLU A 397 48.37 -48.38 -31.93
CA GLU A 397 47.79 -47.54 -32.98
C GLU A 397 46.27 -47.73 -33.06
N MET A 398 45.78 -48.98 -33.00
CA MET A 398 44.35 -49.25 -32.97
C MET A 398 43.68 -48.74 -31.67
N GLU A 399 44.31 -48.92 -30.51
CA GLU A 399 43.82 -48.43 -29.21
C GLU A 399 43.70 -46.89 -29.22
N THR A 400 44.73 -46.18 -29.63
CA THR A 400 44.71 -44.71 -29.75
C THR A 400 43.73 -44.22 -30.83
N LEU A 401 43.51 -44.98 -31.91
CA LEU A 401 42.46 -44.68 -32.89
C LEU A 401 41.03 -44.91 -32.35
N THR A 402 40.83 -45.85 -31.41
CA THR A 402 39.55 -46.01 -30.71
C THR A 402 39.30 -44.88 -29.72
N GLU A 403 40.30 -44.52 -28.89
CA GLU A 403 40.23 -43.37 -27.97
C GLU A 403 39.95 -42.06 -28.72
N LEU A 404 40.60 -41.84 -29.87
CA LEU A 404 40.36 -40.67 -30.73
C LEU A 404 38.91 -40.58 -31.23
N LYS A 405 38.27 -41.72 -31.53
CA LYS A 405 36.86 -41.77 -31.97
C LYS A 405 35.90 -41.48 -30.82
N GLU A 406 36.16 -42.03 -29.64
CA GLU A 406 35.37 -41.75 -28.42
C GLU A 406 35.46 -40.28 -28.02
N LEU A 407 36.67 -39.70 -28.02
CA LEU A 407 36.88 -38.28 -27.76
C LEU A 407 36.17 -37.38 -28.79
N ARG A 408 36.18 -37.74 -30.08
CA ARG A 408 35.41 -37.01 -31.11
C ARG A 408 33.90 -37.05 -30.89
N LEU A 409 33.35 -38.20 -30.48
CA LEU A 409 31.93 -38.29 -30.12
C LEU A 409 31.62 -37.44 -28.89
N LYS A 410 32.50 -37.42 -27.88
CA LYS A 410 32.31 -36.59 -26.68
C LYS A 410 32.40 -35.09 -26.98
N VAL A 411 33.29 -34.67 -27.88
CA VAL A 411 33.34 -33.28 -28.36
C VAL A 411 32.03 -32.90 -29.05
N MET A 412 31.53 -33.73 -29.96
CA MET A 412 30.27 -33.47 -30.67
C MET A 412 29.06 -33.38 -29.71
N GLU A 413 29.00 -34.26 -28.69
CA GLU A 413 27.98 -34.18 -27.63
C GLU A 413 28.06 -32.85 -26.86
N LEU A 414 29.26 -32.45 -26.42
CA LEU A 414 29.49 -31.19 -25.70
C LEU A 414 29.16 -29.96 -26.56
N GLU A 415 29.50 -29.97 -27.86
CA GLU A 415 29.14 -28.91 -28.80
C GLU A 415 27.62 -28.75 -28.91
N THR A 416 26.87 -29.86 -29.04
CA THR A 416 25.40 -29.80 -29.05
C THR A 416 24.83 -29.30 -27.72
N GLN A 417 25.40 -29.71 -26.59
CA GLN A 417 24.99 -29.24 -25.27
C GLN A 417 25.22 -27.73 -25.10
N VAL A 418 26.38 -27.22 -25.50
CA VAL A 418 26.69 -25.78 -25.50
C VAL A 418 25.73 -25.01 -26.42
N GLN A 419 25.40 -25.55 -27.59
CA GLN A 419 24.47 -24.89 -28.52
C GLN A 419 23.03 -24.84 -27.98
N VAL A 420 22.56 -25.91 -27.31
CA VAL A 420 21.27 -25.91 -26.60
C VAL A 420 21.26 -24.90 -25.46
N SER A 421 22.28 -24.88 -24.60
CA SER A 421 22.39 -23.93 -23.49
C SER A 421 22.44 -22.48 -23.98
N THR A 422 23.19 -22.20 -25.06
CA THR A 422 23.27 -20.87 -25.68
C THR A 422 21.92 -20.41 -26.23
N ASN A 423 21.20 -21.30 -26.91
CA ASN A 423 19.84 -21.00 -27.40
C ASN A 423 18.84 -20.76 -26.26
N GLN A 424 18.98 -21.47 -25.13
CA GLN A 424 18.12 -21.28 -23.97
C GLN A 424 18.40 -19.95 -23.26
N LEU A 425 19.67 -19.58 -23.07
CA LEU A 425 20.07 -18.25 -22.58
C LEU A 425 19.51 -17.14 -23.49
N ARG A 426 19.63 -17.28 -24.82
CA ARG A 426 19.12 -16.28 -25.76
C ARG A 426 17.61 -16.06 -25.64
N ARG A 427 16.83 -17.13 -25.43
CA ARG A 427 15.38 -17.03 -25.18
C ARG A 427 15.09 -16.31 -23.86
N GLN A 428 15.82 -16.64 -22.79
CA GLN A 428 15.69 -15.96 -21.50
C GLN A 428 16.07 -14.47 -21.58
N ASP A 429 17.08 -14.10 -22.37
CA ASP A 429 17.43 -12.69 -22.61
C ASP A 429 16.35 -11.96 -23.41
N GLU A 430 15.76 -12.60 -24.43
CA GLU A 430 14.63 -12.06 -25.20
C GLU A 430 13.37 -11.88 -24.33
N GLU A 431 13.08 -12.81 -23.40
CA GLU A 431 11.99 -12.71 -22.42
C GLU A 431 12.26 -11.62 -21.37
N ASN A 432 13.46 -11.59 -20.78
CA ASN A 432 13.89 -10.55 -19.85
C ASN A 432 13.83 -9.15 -20.46
N LYS A 433 14.11 -9.02 -21.77
CA LYS A 433 13.98 -7.75 -22.48
C LYS A 433 12.51 -7.32 -22.60
N LYS A 434 11.61 -8.22 -23.00
CA LYS A 434 10.16 -7.95 -23.05
C LYS A 434 9.60 -7.55 -21.68
N LEU A 435 9.95 -8.29 -20.62
CA LEU A 435 9.53 -7.99 -19.26
C LEU A 435 10.00 -6.61 -18.78
N LYS A 436 11.20 -6.16 -19.19
CA LYS A 436 11.67 -4.79 -18.92
C LYS A 436 10.88 -3.73 -19.69
N GLU A 437 10.61 -3.95 -20.98
CA GLU A 437 9.82 -3.03 -21.81
C GLU A 437 8.36 -2.91 -21.30
N GLU A 438 7.78 -4.02 -20.82
CA GLU A 438 6.46 -4.06 -20.17
C GLU A 438 6.46 -3.34 -18.81
N LEU A 439 7.51 -3.54 -17.99
CA LEU A 439 7.69 -2.86 -16.71
C LEU A 439 7.84 -1.34 -16.88
N ASP A 440 8.69 -0.89 -17.80
CA ASP A 440 8.87 0.54 -18.10
C ASP A 440 7.56 1.16 -18.61
N SER A 441 6.83 0.43 -19.46
CA SER A 441 5.50 0.84 -19.95
C SER A 441 4.45 0.90 -18.83
N ALA A 442 4.55 0.04 -17.81
CA ALA A 442 3.69 0.06 -16.63
C ALA A 442 4.03 1.23 -15.70
N LEU A 443 5.32 1.47 -15.43
CA LEU A 443 5.80 2.59 -14.62
C LEU A 443 5.44 3.96 -15.25
N MET A 444 5.44 4.07 -16.58
CA MET A 444 4.97 5.29 -17.25
C MET A 444 3.46 5.50 -17.08
N ARG A 445 2.64 4.43 -17.22
CA ARG A 445 1.19 4.49 -16.94
C ARG A 445 0.91 4.83 -15.48
N GLU A 446 1.66 4.28 -14.53
CA GLU A 446 1.55 4.61 -13.11
C GLU A 446 1.83 6.11 -12.86
N LYS A 447 2.93 6.64 -13.40
CA LYS A 447 3.29 8.07 -13.30
C LYS A 447 2.21 8.98 -13.88
N GLU A 448 1.63 8.64 -15.02
CA GLU A 448 0.51 9.39 -15.59
C GLU A 448 -0.73 9.37 -14.68
N MET A 449 -1.10 8.22 -14.15
CA MET A 449 -2.26 8.09 -13.25
C MET A 449 -2.02 8.82 -11.93
N ALA A 450 -0.81 8.77 -11.38
CA ALA A 450 -0.41 9.53 -10.19
C ALA A 450 -0.42 11.05 -10.43
N ASN A 451 -0.05 11.52 -11.62
CA ASN A 451 -0.17 12.93 -12.01
C ASN A 451 -1.64 13.34 -12.12
N LYS A 452 -2.48 12.55 -12.81
CA LYS A 452 -3.94 12.77 -12.92
C LYS A 452 -4.59 12.80 -11.54
N ALA A 453 -4.21 11.91 -10.62
CA ALA A 453 -4.70 11.91 -9.23
C ALA A 453 -4.34 13.20 -8.49
N ARG A 454 -3.08 13.67 -8.59
CA ARG A 454 -2.65 14.95 -8.02
C ARG A 454 -3.42 16.15 -8.60
N GLU A 455 -3.66 16.18 -9.92
CA GLU A 455 -4.49 17.22 -10.54
C GLU A 455 -5.93 17.24 -10.00
N GLN A 456 -6.57 16.07 -9.85
CA GLN A 456 -7.92 16.00 -9.26
C GLN A 456 -7.93 16.41 -7.79
N GLN A 457 -6.90 16.05 -7.02
CA GLN A 457 -6.75 16.47 -5.63
C GLN A 457 -6.61 18.00 -5.50
N HIS A 458 -5.84 18.65 -6.39
CA HIS A 458 -5.76 20.11 -6.44
C HIS A 458 -7.12 20.73 -6.78
N ARG A 459 -7.82 20.24 -7.81
CA ARG A 459 -9.17 20.72 -8.17
C ARG A 459 -10.19 20.56 -7.04
N TYR A 460 -10.13 19.45 -6.30
CA TYR A 460 -10.99 19.23 -5.14
C TYR A 460 -10.69 20.24 -4.02
N SER A 461 -9.40 20.47 -3.71
CA SER A 461 -8.99 21.47 -2.72
C SER A 461 -9.43 22.89 -3.10
N ASP A 462 -9.36 23.25 -4.39
CA ASP A 462 -9.83 24.55 -4.88
C ASP A 462 -11.35 24.71 -4.75
N LEU A 463 -12.12 23.65 -5.07
CA LEU A 463 -13.57 23.61 -4.90
C LEU A 463 -13.98 23.66 -3.42
N GLU A 464 -13.27 22.94 -2.55
CA GLU A 464 -13.50 22.95 -1.10
C GLU A 464 -13.23 24.35 -0.50
N SER A 465 -12.18 25.04 -0.96
CA SER A 465 -11.92 26.44 -0.57
C SER A 465 -13.06 27.36 -1.00
N ARG A 466 -13.48 27.30 -2.27
CA ARG A 466 -14.59 28.12 -2.79
C ARG A 466 -15.90 27.88 -2.03
N MET A 467 -16.22 26.62 -1.73
CA MET A 467 -17.40 26.27 -0.94
C MET A 467 -17.34 26.85 0.48
N LYS A 468 -16.16 26.85 1.12
CA LYS A 468 -15.96 27.47 2.44
C LYS A 468 -16.09 29.00 2.37
N ASP A 469 -15.54 29.63 1.33
CA ASP A 469 -15.65 31.07 1.10
C ASP A 469 -17.11 31.49 0.83
N GLU A 470 -17.85 30.73 0.02
CA GLU A 470 -19.29 30.92 -0.22
C GLU A 470 -20.11 30.79 1.07
N LEU A 471 -19.86 29.74 1.87
CA LEU A 471 -20.56 29.53 3.15
C LEU A 471 -20.22 30.64 4.17
N MET A 472 -18.98 31.12 4.20
CA MET A 472 -18.59 32.27 5.00
C MET A 472 -19.30 33.56 4.54
N ASN A 473 -19.39 33.80 3.23
CA ASN A 473 -20.11 34.94 2.68
C ASN A 473 -21.61 34.91 2.99
N VAL A 474 -22.26 33.73 2.94
CA VAL A 474 -23.66 33.57 3.38
C VAL A 474 -23.81 33.87 4.86
N LYS A 475 -22.88 33.39 5.69
CA LYS A 475 -22.89 33.64 7.14
C LYS A 475 -22.70 35.13 7.48
N ILE A 476 -21.80 35.82 6.78
CA ILE A 476 -21.60 37.28 6.90
C ILE A 476 -22.90 38.03 6.57
N LYS A 477 -23.51 37.74 5.42
CA LYS A 477 -24.79 38.36 5.02
C LYS A 477 -25.92 38.10 6.03
N PHE A 478 -25.99 36.88 6.59
CA PHE A 478 -26.96 36.58 7.65
C PHE A 478 -26.69 37.39 8.93
N THR A 479 -25.43 37.57 9.33
CA THR A 479 -25.10 38.41 10.49
C THR A 479 -25.38 39.89 10.24
N GLU A 480 -25.14 40.42 9.04
CA GLU A 480 -25.50 41.79 8.64
C GLU A 480 -27.03 42.00 8.66
N GLN A 481 -27.79 41.03 8.16
CA GLN A 481 -29.26 41.05 8.22
C GLN A 481 -29.77 40.96 9.66
N SER A 482 -29.17 40.12 10.51
CA SER A 482 -29.52 40.03 11.93
C SER A 482 -29.21 41.33 12.69
N GLN A 483 -28.08 41.98 12.37
CA GLN A 483 -27.70 43.27 12.95
C GLN A 483 -28.69 44.36 12.53
N THR A 484 -28.99 44.51 11.23
CA THR A 484 -29.96 45.52 10.76
C THR A 484 -31.37 45.29 11.34
N VAL A 485 -31.79 44.03 11.54
CA VAL A 485 -33.03 43.72 12.26
C VAL A 485 -32.96 44.12 13.75
N ALA A 486 -31.81 43.97 14.41
CA ALA A 486 -31.63 44.42 15.79
C ALA A 486 -31.65 45.95 15.91
N GLU A 487 -30.97 46.67 15.01
CA GLU A 487 -30.99 48.13 14.92
C GLU A 487 -32.40 48.67 14.68
N LEU A 488 -33.15 48.08 13.74
CA LEU A 488 -34.55 48.44 13.49
C LEU A 488 -35.45 48.17 14.70
N LYS A 489 -35.26 47.06 15.41
CA LYS A 489 -36.00 46.77 16.66
C LYS A 489 -35.69 47.78 17.76
N GLN A 490 -34.43 48.21 17.88
CA GLN A 490 -34.03 49.22 18.85
C GLN A 490 -34.67 50.58 18.55
N GLU A 491 -34.70 51.00 17.27
CA GLU A 491 -35.34 52.26 16.88
C GLU A 491 -36.86 52.20 16.99
N ILE A 492 -37.50 51.05 16.70
CA ILE A 492 -38.94 50.83 16.99
C ILE A 492 -39.20 51.01 18.49
N SER A 493 -38.46 50.33 19.35
CA SER A 493 -38.64 50.43 20.81
C SER A 493 -38.43 51.87 21.31
N ARG A 494 -37.47 52.60 20.76
CA ARG A 494 -37.24 54.03 21.05
C ARG A 494 -38.39 54.93 20.59
N LEU A 495 -39.00 54.63 19.45
CA LEU A 495 -40.19 55.34 18.97
C LEU A 495 -41.42 55.00 19.82
N GLU A 496 -41.56 53.76 20.29
CA GLU A 496 -42.61 53.33 21.22
C GLU A 496 -42.49 54.05 22.57
N THR A 497 -41.29 54.11 23.18
CA THR A 497 -41.09 54.85 24.43
C THR A 497 -41.41 56.33 24.24
N LYS A 498 -40.90 56.96 23.18
CA LYS A 498 -41.20 58.37 22.86
C LYS A 498 -42.69 58.62 22.64
N ASN A 499 -43.40 57.68 22.02
CA ASN A 499 -44.85 57.78 21.85
C ASN A 499 -45.59 57.68 23.18
N SER A 500 -45.16 56.77 24.08
CA SER A 500 -45.72 56.68 25.43
C SER A 500 -45.43 57.93 26.28
N GLU A 501 -44.25 58.55 26.14
CA GLU A 501 -43.90 59.83 26.77
C GLU A 501 -44.84 60.96 26.28
N MET A 502 -45.05 61.08 24.96
CA MET A 502 -45.95 62.09 24.39
C MET A 502 -47.42 61.88 24.82
N LEU A 503 -47.88 60.63 24.93
CA LEU A 503 -49.22 60.32 25.44
C LEU A 503 -49.36 60.70 26.92
N ALA A 504 -48.39 60.35 27.76
CA ALA A 504 -48.38 60.72 29.17
C ALA A 504 -48.30 62.25 29.38
N GLU A 505 -47.51 62.96 28.57
CA GLU A 505 -47.52 64.44 28.56
C GLU A 505 -48.90 65.00 28.17
N GLY A 506 -49.58 64.38 27.19
CA GLY A 506 -50.92 64.76 26.77
C GLY A 506 -51.96 64.58 27.88
N GLU A 507 -51.94 63.43 28.56
CA GLU A 507 -52.82 63.15 29.70
C GLU A 507 -52.55 64.10 30.88
N LEU A 508 -51.27 64.37 31.20
CA LEU A 508 -50.89 65.33 32.24
C LEU A 508 -51.38 66.76 31.91
N ARG A 509 -51.28 67.18 30.64
CA ARG A 509 -51.83 68.48 30.19
C ARG A 509 -53.36 68.54 30.31
N SER A 510 -54.06 67.46 29.96
CA SER A 510 -55.52 67.39 30.13
C SER A 510 -55.93 67.47 31.61
N ASN A 511 -55.23 66.73 32.48
CA ASN A 511 -55.49 66.72 33.92
C ASN A 511 -55.19 68.07 34.59
N LEU A 512 -54.18 68.82 34.09
CA LEU A 512 -53.93 70.20 34.52
C LEU A 512 -55.10 71.13 34.13
N ASP A 513 -55.52 71.09 32.87
CA ASP A 513 -56.63 71.91 32.35
C ASP A 513 -57.95 71.61 33.07
N ASP A 514 -58.21 70.35 33.44
CA ASP A 514 -59.36 69.96 34.25
C ASP A 514 -59.21 70.31 35.74
N SER A 515 -57.99 70.27 36.29
CA SER A 515 -57.72 70.75 37.66
C SER A 515 -57.94 72.26 37.79
N ASP A 516 -57.57 73.05 36.78
CA ASP A 516 -57.79 74.49 36.77
C ASP A 516 -59.29 74.82 36.63
N LYS A 517 -60.04 74.10 35.78
CA LYS A 517 -61.52 74.19 35.73
C LYS A 517 -62.18 73.84 37.07
N VAL A 518 -61.67 72.82 37.78
CA VAL A 518 -62.18 72.45 39.11
C VAL A 518 -61.90 73.54 40.14
N ARG A 519 -60.74 74.21 40.07
CA ARG A 519 -60.43 75.38 40.92
C ARG A 519 -61.39 76.55 40.64
N ASP A 520 -61.59 76.92 39.38
CA ASP A 520 -62.53 77.97 38.98
C ASP A 520 -63.97 77.69 39.46
N LEU A 521 -64.40 76.42 39.43
CA LEU A 521 -65.70 76.00 39.95
C LEU A 521 -65.75 76.02 41.49
N GLN A 522 -64.66 75.69 42.18
CA GLN A 522 -64.59 75.79 43.64
C GLN A 522 -64.66 77.24 44.12
N ASP A 523 -63.98 78.17 43.44
CA ASP A 523 -64.04 79.59 43.75
C ASP A 523 -65.46 80.13 43.53
N ARG A 524 -66.12 79.78 42.41
CA ARG A 524 -67.55 80.09 42.19
C ARG A 524 -68.49 79.48 43.23
N ILE A 525 -68.20 78.29 43.74
CA ILE A 525 -68.99 77.68 44.83
C ILE A 525 -68.72 78.38 46.16
N ALA A 526 -67.52 78.92 46.39
CA ALA A 526 -67.22 79.74 47.56
C ALA A 526 -68.00 81.06 47.53
N ASP A 527 -68.03 81.74 46.37
CA ASP A 527 -68.84 82.95 46.16
C ASP A 527 -70.34 82.67 46.41
N LEU A 528 -70.90 81.63 45.77
CA LEU A 528 -72.30 81.25 45.96
C LEU A 528 -72.62 80.83 47.41
N LYS A 529 -71.67 80.23 48.15
CA LYS A 529 -71.86 79.91 49.57
C LYS A 529 -71.83 81.15 50.46
N ALA A 530 -71.05 82.17 50.10
CA ALA A 530 -71.07 83.47 50.79
C ALA A 530 -72.42 84.20 50.59
N GLU A 531 -73.04 84.05 49.41
CA GLU A 531 -74.40 84.56 49.15
C GLU A 531 -75.49 83.82 49.95
N TYR A 532 -75.34 82.52 50.19
CA TYR A 532 -76.37 81.68 50.82
C TYR A 532 -76.31 81.55 52.36
N THR A 533 -75.36 82.19 53.06
CA THR A 533 -75.35 82.24 54.53
C THR A 533 -76.34 83.25 55.11
N THR A 534 -77.64 83.05 54.85
CA THR A 534 -78.75 83.61 55.64
C THR A 534 -79.74 82.50 56.02
N PRO A 535 -79.95 82.20 57.32
CA PRO A 535 -80.80 81.07 57.74
C PRO A 535 -82.27 81.49 57.93
N ILE A 536 -83.23 80.57 57.70
CA ILE A 536 -84.35 80.20 58.62
C ILE A 536 -85.40 79.24 57.99
N THR A 537 -85.51 78.04 58.58
CA THR A 537 -86.67 77.09 58.74
C THR A 537 -87.53 76.58 57.56
N SER A 538 -87.46 75.25 57.30
CA SER A 538 -88.43 74.15 57.65
C SER A 538 -89.96 74.41 57.66
N PRO A 539 -90.88 73.42 57.49
CA PRO A 539 -90.76 71.95 57.29
C PRO A 539 -91.56 71.46 56.01
N ASP A 540 -91.89 70.19 55.69
CA ASP A 540 -91.72 68.83 56.27
C ASP A 540 -91.83 67.72 55.16
N THR A 541 -91.58 66.44 55.53
CA THR A 541 -92.09 65.12 55.02
C THR A 541 -91.06 64.01 54.78
N GLU A 542 -91.29 62.87 55.46
CA GLU A 542 -90.63 61.55 55.36
C GLU A 542 -91.67 60.49 54.87
N PRO A 543 -91.37 59.17 54.74
CA PRO A 543 -90.15 58.49 54.25
C PRO A 543 -90.47 57.29 53.29
N TRP A 544 -89.56 56.88 52.39
CA TRP A 544 -89.69 55.57 51.69
C TRP A 544 -88.36 54.80 51.51
N LYS A 545 -88.45 53.47 51.68
CA LYS A 545 -87.37 52.45 51.56
C LYS A 545 -87.29 51.84 50.14
N TRP A 546 -86.48 50.78 50.00
CA TRP A 546 -86.26 49.80 48.90
C TRP A 546 -84.87 50.00 48.24
N ILE A 547 -83.84 49.22 48.60
CA ILE A 547 -83.51 47.83 48.18
C ILE A 547 -83.33 47.68 46.67
N SER A 548 -82.07 47.66 46.22
CA SER A 548 -81.41 46.52 45.54
C SER A 548 -79.89 46.76 45.47
#